data_AF-A0A4Y8A068-F1
#
_entry.id   AF-A0A4Y8A068-F1
#
_cell.length_a   1.000
_cell.length_b   1.000
_cell.length_c   1.000
_cell.angle_alpha   90.00
_cell.angle_beta   90.00
_cell.angle_gamma   90.00
#
_symmetry.space_group_name_H-M   'P 1'
#
loop_
_entity.id
_entity.type
_entity.pdbx_description
1 polymer ?
#
loop_
_entity_poly.entity_id
_entity_poly.type
_entity_poly.pdbx_seq_one_letter_code
_entity_poly.pdbx_strand_id
1 'polypeptide(L)'
;MIKQLEKSYGATIGLEISGTISAKEEQQWIEILDNIIEKNGNINVLIVLDGKVNFGIDVLYTDLKWTLKNIKNMNKLAIVSKSKVLGWLVAADSPFGKLVGVSEKHFALNKLSEAWDWVNDSNYIK
;
A
#
# COMPACT_ATOMS: atom_id res chain seq x y z
N MET A 1 5.87 8.12 10.03
CA MET A 1 6.87 7.04 10.04
C MET A 1 6.33 5.86 9.25
N ILE A 2 7.20 5.29 8.44
CA ILE A 2 6.94 4.12 7.62
C ILE A 2 7.92 3.03 8.05
N LYS A 3 7.40 1.84 8.31
CA LYS A 3 8.19 0.67 8.74
C LYS A 3 7.93 -0.50 7.80
N GLN A 4 8.99 -1.12 7.27
CA GLN A 4 8.85 -2.38 6.55
C GLN A 4 8.52 -3.53 7.50
N LEU A 5 7.56 -4.35 7.09
CA LEU A 5 7.09 -5.53 7.79
C LEU A 5 7.97 -6.74 7.47
N GLU A 6 8.15 -7.62 8.46
CA GLU A 6 9.08 -8.76 8.41
C GLU A 6 8.77 -9.78 7.30
N LYS A 7 7.51 -9.89 6.88
CA LYS A 7 7.09 -10.81 5.80
C LYS A 7 7.39 -10.28 4.38
N SER A 8 8.06 -9.13 4.26
CA SER A 8 8.49 -8.58 2.98
C SER A 8 9.62 -9.41 2.39
N TYR A 9 9.46 -9.88 1.15
CA TYR A 9 10.45 -10.70 0.45
C TYR A 9 10.26 -10.64 -1.06
N GLY A 10 11.37 -10.69 -1.81
CA GLY A 10 11.36 -10.69 -3.27
C GLY A 10 10.65 -9.46 -3.84
N ALA A 11 9.59 -9.71 -4.61
CA ALA A 11 8.76 -8.67 -5.23
C ALA A 11 7.64 -8.13 -4.31
N THR A 12 7.45 -8.72 -3.12
CA THR A 12 6.38 -8.31 -2.20
C THR A 12 6.95 -7.50 -1.05
N ILE A 13 6.39 -6.30 -0.82
CA ILE A 13 6.73 -5.43 0.30
C ILE A 13 5.51 -5.08 1.13
N GLY A 14 5.65 -5.21 2.46
CA GLY A 14 4.66 -4.75 3.43
C GLY A 14 5.18 -3.54 4.19
N LEU A 15 4.37 -2.49 4.28
CA LEU A 15 4.69 -1.24 4.98
C LEU A 15 3.63 -0.96 6.04
N GLU A 16 4.06 -0.65 7.25
CA GLU A 16 3.23 -0.09 8.30
C GLU A 16 3.44 1.42 8.35
N ILE A 17 2.34 2.17 8.25
CA ILE A 17 2.35 3.63 8.28
C ILE A 17 1.68 4.12 9.56
N SER A 18 2.39 4.96 10.31
CA SER A 18 1.89 5.60 11.53
C SER A 18 2.43 7.03 11.67
N GLY A 19 1.74 7.89 12.41
CA GLY A 19 2.17 9.29 12.63
C GLY A 19 2.26 10.13 11.36
N THR A 20 3.17 11.13 11.34
CA THR A 20 3.48 11.96 10.16
C THR A 20 4.60 11.33 9.35
N ILE A 21 4.49 11.39 8.04
CA ILE A 21 5.59 11.06 7.13
C ILE A 21 6.24 12.39 6.70
N SER A 22 7.56 12.48 6.79
CA SER A 22 8.27 13.64 6.23
C SER A 22 8.52 13.43 4.74
N ALA A 23 8.59 14.50 3.94
CA ALA A 23 8.93 14.41 2.52
C ALA A 23 10.26 13.67 2.26
N LYS A 24 11.23 13.78 3.18
CA LYS A 24 12.49 13.03 3.12
C LYS A 24 12.27 11.53 3.30
N GLU A 25 11.47 11.13 4.28
CA GLU A 25 11.13 9.72 4.52
C GLU A 25 10.37 9.15 3.33
N GLU A 26 9.41 9.91 2.78
CA GLU A 26 8.69 9.52 1.57
C GLU A 26 9.63 9.27 0.39
N GLN A 27 10.54 10.21 0.10
CA GLN A 27 11.52 10.06 -0.98
C GLN A 27 12.40 8.82 -0.81
N GLN A 28 12.83 8.52 0.43
CA GLN A 28 13.61 7.31 0.72
C GLN A 28 12.82 6.03 0.40
N TRP A 29 11.52 6.00 0.70
CA TRP A 29 10.69 4.83 0.39
C TRP A 29 10.41 4.71 -1.10
N ILE A 30 10.25 5.82 -1.83
CA ILE A 30 10.14 5.78 -3.30
C ILE A 30 11.39 5.14 -3.90
N GLU A 31 12.58 5.56 -3.48
CA GLU A 31 13.85 4.97 -3.95
C GLU A 31 13.97 3.48 -3.61
N ILE A 32 13.53 3.06 -2.42
CA ILE A 32 13.51 1.63 -2.05
C ILE A 32 12.56 0.85 -2.96
N LEU A 33 11.37 1.37 -3.22
CA LEU A 33 10.38 0.71 -4.09
C LEU A 33 10.88 0.61 -5.52
N ASP A 34 11.46 1.68 -6.06
CA ASP A 34 12.06 1.70 -7.41
C ASP A 34 13.17 0.65 -7.52
N ASN A 35 14.06 0.53 -6.53
CA ASN A 35 15.09 -0.51 -6.50
C ASN A 35 14.52 -1.94 -6.49
N ILE A 36 13.37 -2.16 -5.84
CA ILE A 36 12.71 -3.48 -5.86
C ILE A 36 12.07 -3.73 -7.23
N ILE A 37 11.46 -2.71 -7.82
CA ILE A 37 10.87 -2.77 -9.17
C ILE A 37 11.95 -3.07 -10.22
N GLU A 38 13.10 -2.40 -10.18
CA GLU A 38 14.21 -2.63 -11.12
C GLU A 38 14.70 -4.09 -11.07
N LYS A 39 14.68 -4.72 -9.90
CA LYS A 39 15.12 -6.11 -9.72
C LYS A 39 14.08 -7.15 -10.11
N ASN A 40 12.79 -6.84 -9.93
CA ASN A 40 11.71 -7.83 -10.03
C ASN A 40 10.72 -7.55 -11.19
N GLY A 41 10.85 -6.41 -11.87
CA GLY A 41 9.95 -5.93 -12.92
C GLY A 41 8.66 -5.33 -12.38
N ASN A 42 7.91 -6.08 -11.57
CA ASN A 42 6.70 -5.62 -10.88
C ASN A 42 6.76 -5.92 -9.38
N ILE A 43 6.00 -5.17 -8.59
CA ILE A 43 5.90 -5.37 -7.14
C ILE A 43 4.47 -5.59 -6.65
N ASN A 44 4.36 -6.26 -5.52
CA ASN A 44 3.12 -6.35 -4.72
C ASN A 44 3.31 -5.55 -3.43
N VAL A 45 2.35 -4.70 -3.10
CA VAL A 45 2.43 -3.79 -1.96
C VAL A 45 1.32 -4.08 -0.97
N LEU A 46 1.66 -4.23 0.30
CA LEU A 46 0.73 -4.31 1.42
C LEU A 46 0.96 -3.11 2.34
N ILE A 47 -0.10 -2.37 2.67
CA ILE A 47 -0.02 -1.19 3.53
C ILE A 47 -0.89 -1.38 4.75
N VAL A 48 -0.31 -1.31 5.94
CA VAL A 48 -1.02 -1.36 7.23
C VAL A 48 -1.13 0.05 7.79
N LEU A 49 -2.36 0.49 8.04
CA LEU A 49 -2.68 1.73 8.72
C LEU A 49 -3.15 1.38 10.14
N ASP A 50 -2.21 1.33 11.10
CA ASP A 50 -2.44 0.82 12.47
C ASP A 50 -3.41 1.69 13.31
N GLY A 51 -3.73 2.89 12.80
CA GLY A 51 -4.67 3.81 13.42
C GLY A 51 -4.10 4.62 14.57
N LYS A 52 -2.77 4.68 14.75
CA LYS A 52 -2.05 5.68 15.56
C LYS A 52 -1.69 6.93 14.75
N VAL A 53 -2.48 7.19 13.72
CA VAL A 53 -2.34 8.37 12.88
C VAL A 53 -3.05 9.51 13.61
N ASN A 54 -2.29 10.36 14.29
CA ASN A 54 -2.81 11.55 14.99
C ASN A 54 -3.12 12.72 14.04
N PHE A 55 -2.86 12.53 12.74
CA PHE A 55 -3.13 13.51 11.69
C PHE A 55 -4.47 13.17 11.04
N GLY A 56 -5.19 14.18 10.56
CA GLY A 56 -6.46 13.96 9.87
C GLY A 56 -6.29 12.92 8.76
N ILE A 57 -7.28 12.03 8.65
CA ILE A 57 -7.31 10.94 7.64
C ILE A 57 -7.06 11.49 6.23
N ASP A 58 -7.46 12.74 5.96
CA ASP A 58 -7.30 13.42 4.68
C ASP A 58 -5.84 13.73 4.31
N VAL A 59 -4.97 14.00 5.29
CA VAL A 59 -3.54 14.27 5.06
C VAL A 59 -2.83 12.97 4.68
N LEU A 60 -3.00 11.93 5.49
CA LEU A 60 -2.48 10.59 5.20
C LEU A 60 -2.99 10.07 3.85
N TYR A 61 -4.27 10.33 3.54
CA TYR A 61 -4.85 9.98 2.25
C TYR A 61 -4.18 10.69 1.08
N THR A 62 -3.91 11.99 1.20
CA THR A 62 -3.28 12.79 0.14
C THR A 62 -1.88 12.29 -0.16
N ASP A 63 -1.08 12.07 0.89
CA ASP A 63 0.29 11.58 0.77
C ASP A 63 0.30 10.17 0.17
N LEU A 64 -0.47 9.24 0.74
CA LEU A 64 -0.55 7.86 0.28
C LEU A 64 -0.98 7.75 -1.19
N LYS A 65 -1.98 8.55 -1.58
CA LYS A 65 -2.47 8.62 -2.96
C LYS A 65 -1.39 9.12 -3.91
N TRP A 66 -0.63 10.14 -3.52
CA TRP A 66 0.46 10.67 -4.35
C TRP A 66 1.58 9.64 -4.48
N THR A 67 2.03 9.05 -3.36
CA THR A 67 3.09 8.03 -3.37
C THR A 67 2.72 6.85 -4.26
N LEU A 68 1.53 6.25 -4.07
CA LEU A 68 1.10 5.07 -4.84
C LEU A 68 0.89 5.34 -6.33
N LYS A 69 0.53 6.58 -6.71
CA LYS A 69 0.46 6.97 -8.13
C LYS A 69 1.82 7.09 -8.79
N ASN A 70 2.87 7.35 -8.02
CA ASN A 70 4.23 7.48 -8.53
C ASN A 70 4.95 6.13 -8.62
N ILE A 71 4.46 5.10 -7.91
CA ILE A 71 4.97 3.74 -8.05
C ILE A 71 4.62 3.23 -9.45
N LYS A 72 5.65 2.96 -10.25
CA LYS A 72 5.51 2.31 -11.55
C LYS A 72 5.49 0.79 -11.35
N ASN A 73 4.80 0.05 -12.22
CA ASN A 73 4.83 -1.42 -12.25
C ASN A 73 4.40 -2.09 -10.92
N MET A 74 3.18 -1.80 -10.49
CA MET A 74 2.54 -2.47 -9.35
C MET A 74 1.53 -3.49 -9.87
N ASN A 75 1.55 -4.71 -9.34
CA ASN A 75 0.58 -5.76 -9.67
C ASN A 75 -0.58 -5.77 -8.67
N LYS A 76 -0.24 -5.72 -7.38
CA LYS A 76 -1.21 -5.81 -6.28
C LYS A 76 -0.99 -4.73 -5.24
N LEU A 77 -2.09 -4.19 -4.73
CA LEU A 77 -2.12 -3.29 -3.59
C LEU A 77 -3.15 -3.79 -2.56
N ALA A 78 -2.68 -4.22 -1.39
CA ALA A 78 -3.52 -4.51 -0.24
C ALA A 78 -3.44 -3.37 0.77
N ILE A 79 -4.59 -2.91 1.27
CA ILE A 79 -4.65 -1.93 2.35
C ILE A 79 -5.35 -2.55 3.55
N VAL A 80 -4.65 -2.59 4.68
CA VAL A 80 -5.11 -3.17 5.94
C VAL A 80 -5.35 -2.03 6.94
N SER A 81 -6.59 -1.80 7.34
CA SER A 81 -6.93 -0.63 8.17
C SER A 81 -8.21 -0.79 8.98
N LYS A 82 -8.52 0.19 9.83
CA LYS A 82 -9.82 0.29 10.52
C LYS A 82 -10.91 0.67 9.51
N SER A 83 -12.11 0.11 9.69
CA SER A 83 -13.30 0.23 8.81
C SER A 83 -13.62 1.66 8.32
N LYS A 84 -13.30 2.73 9.06
CA LYS A 84 -13.55 4.11 8.61
C LYS A 84 -12.74 4.56 7.38
N VAL A 85 -11.62 3.91 7.10
CA VAL A 85 -10.82 4.17 5.88
C VAL A 85 -11.52 3.62 4.62
N LEU A 86 -12.56 2.78 4.77
CA LEU A 86 -13.26 2.13 3.64
C LEU A 86 -13.85 3.11 2.63
N GLY A 87 -14.33 4.28 3.04
CA GLY A 87 -15.18 5.14 2.21
C GLY A 87 -14.57 5.52 0.84
N TRP A 88 -13.25 5.53 0.70
CA TRP A 88 -12.55 5.97 -0.52
C TRP A 88 -11.90 4.82 -1.33
N LEU A 89 -11.77 3.61 -0.78
CA LEU A 89 -11.26 2.43 -1.51
C LEU A 89 -12.35 1.68 -2.28
N VAL A 90 -13.58 1.69 -1.76
CA VAL A 90 -14.75 1.07 -2.40
C VAL A 90 -15.60 2.05 -3.21
N ALA A 91 -15.23 3.33 -3.26
CA ALA A 91 -15.89 4.29 -4.13
C ALA A 91 -15.54 3.99 -5.60
N ALA A 92 -16.53 4.03 -6.50
CA ALA A 92 -16.30 3.88 -7.94
C ALA A 92 -15.34 4.95 -8.50
N ASP A 93 -15.31 6.13 -7.88
CA ASP A 93 -14.37 7.22 -8.17
C ASP A 93 -13.10 7.17 -7.31
N SER A 94 -12.78 6.00 -6.74
CA SER A 94 -11.55 5.82 -5.97
C SER A 94 -10.37 6.32 -6.79
N PRO A 95 -9.46 7.11 -6.18
CA PRO A 95 -8.27 7.58 -6.87
C PRO A 95 -7.39 6.44 -7.42
N PHE A 96 -7.60 5.23 -6.91
CA PHE A 96 -6.89 4.04 -7.33
C PHE A 96 -7.62 3.21 -8.39
N GLY A 97 -8.94 3.37 -8.57
CA GLY A 97 -9.68 2.75 -9.69
C GLY A 97 -9.14 3.15 -11.09
N LYS A 98 -8.26 4.15 -11.15
CA LYS A 98 -7.53 4.61 -12.35
C LYS A 98 -6.15 3.97 -12.52
N LEU A 99 -5.68 3.15 -11.57
CA LEU A 99 -4.45 2.38 -11.68
C LEU A 99 -4.70 1.17 -12.59
N VAL A 100 -4.64 1.41 -13.90
CA VAL A 100 -4.83 0.38 -14.93
C VAL A 100 -3.84 -0.76 -14.70
N GLY A 101 -4.35 -1.99 -14.64
CA GLY A 101 -3.52 -3.19 -14.44
C GLY A 101 -3.21 -3.55 -12.99
N VAL A 102 -3.57 -2.69 -12.02
CA VAL A 102 -3.39 -3.00 -10.59
C VAL A 102 -4.62 -3.73 -10.05
N SER A 103 -4.40 -4.80 -9.29
CA SER A 103 -5.42 -5.42 -8.45
C SER A 103 -5.36 -4.84 -7.05
N GLU A 104 -6.50 -4.45 -6.51
CA GLU A 104 -6.57 -3.75 -5.23
C GLU A 104 -7.56 -4.41 -4.30
N LYS A 105 -7.21 -4.47 -3.01
CA LYS A 105 -8.09 -5.06 -2.00
C LYS A 105 -7.91 -4.44 -0.63
N HIS A 106 -9.03 -4.19 0.05
CA HIS A 106 -9.03 -3.76 1.45
C HIS A 106 -9.22 -4.95 2.39
N PHE A 107 -8.58 -4.88 3.54
CA PHE A 107 -8.72 -5.82 4.64
C PHE A 107 -8.88 -5.09 5.97
N ALA A 108 -9.66 -5.65 6.88
CA ALA A 108 -9.69 -5.18 8.26
C ALA A 108 -8.37 -5.54 8.98
N LEU A 109 -8.00 -4.79 10.03
CA LEU A 109 -6.77 -5.05 10.81
C LEU A 109 -6.62 -6.50 11.30
N ASN A 110 -7.71 -7.15 11.70
CA ASN A 110 -7.71 -8.55 12.14
C ASN A 110 -7.57 -9.57 10.98
N LYS A 111 -7.51 -9.11 9.73
CA LYS A 111 -7.34 -9.91 8.52
C LYS A 111 -5.96 -9.71 7.88
N LEU A 112 -4.96 -9.23 8.63
CA LEU A 112 -3.60 -9.03 8.13
C LEU A 112 -2.99 -10.30 7.51
N SER A 113 -3.27 -11.49 8.07
CA SER A 113 -2.78 -12.74 7.47
C SER A 113 -3.37 -12.98 6.09
N GLU A 114 -4.69 -12.81 5.94
CA GLU A 114 -5.37 -12.98 4.64
C GLU A 114 -4.90 -11.96 3.61
N ALA A 115 -4.55 -10.74 4.06
CA ALA A 115 -3.96 -9.73 3.20
C ALA A 115 -2.59 -10.17 2.65
N TRP A 116 -1.74 -10.75 3.51
CA TRP A 116 -0.45 -11.32 3.12
C TRP A 116 -0.59 -12.47 2.13
N ASP A 117 -1.52 -13.39 2.39
CA ASP A 117 -1.79 -14.51 1.50
C ASP A 117 -2.23 -14.01 0.13
N TRP A 118 -3.11 -13.01 0.09
CA TRP A 118 -3.60 -12.43 -1.15
C TRP A 118 -2.54 -11.67 -1.95
N VAL A 119 -1.66 -10.87 -1.32
CA VAL A 119 -0.61 -10.16 -2.07
C VAL A 119 0.47 -11.10 -2.61
N ASN A 120 0.68 -12.25 -1.97
CA ASN A 120 1.66 -13.25 -2.39
C ASN A 120 1.10 -14.26 -3.41
N ASP A 121 -0.22 -14.36 -3.56
CA ASP A 121 -0.83 -15.28 -4.50
C ASP A 121 -0.49 -14.91 -5.96
N SER A 122 0.30 -15.72 -6.65
CA SER A 122 0.65 -15.50 -8.06
C SER A 122 -0.47 -15.89 -9.04
N ASN A 123 -1.52 -16.57 -8.58
CA ASN A 123 -2.59 -17.10 -9.44
C ASN A 123 -3.81 -16.18 -9.55
N TYR A 124 -3.76 -14.98 -8.94
CA TYR A 124 -4.87 -14.04 -9.00
C TYR A 124 -4.91 -13.35 -10.37
N ILE A 125 -5.61 -13.97 -11.32
CA ILE A 125 -5.95 -13.40 -12.63
C ILE A 125 -7.32 -12.72 -12.49
N LYS A 126 -7.41 -11.42 -12.83
CA LYS A 126 -8.66 -10.65 -12.88
C LYS A 126 -9.58 -11.15 -13.99
#